data_AF-A0A1I4GVK3-F1
#
_entry.id   AF-A0A1I4GVK3-F1
#
_cell.length_a   1.000
_cell.length_b   1.000
_cell.length_c   1.000
_cell.angle_alpha   90.00
_cell.angle_beta   90.00
_cell.angle_gamma   90.00
#
_symmetry.space_group_name_H-M   'P 1'
#
loop_
_entity.id
_entity.type
_entity.pdbx_description
1 polymer ?
#
loop_
_entity_poly.entity_id
_entity_poly.type
_entity_poly.pdbx_seq_one_letter_code
_entity_poly.pdbx_strand_id
1 'polypeptide(L)'
;MIATHAPKMYSPRLKQPALRARVVAPEADAITSATTRLRQELWAAPINGADMAAVRQERDTLADAWPDTFLPPIVDPGIKQVLVPASDWRADEYVATSPVASMGLTHELYQRLKEQQMPYLRWRVQPIPAALSNHGETLAVQGGSVRLLRRGVAEISGDTRFRSDAPAVVLSGRVERMNVSGGMLSIGWPAITAIGGLVHAIERKTGEDLEFAFALDDIQWIASGLHTVSRGSNPLPPRSQSGGVRSGQVYGVVAPAPGYKRDEIQANGHFSLLLRGARDIDAVARELSAVTRLAGGSVFDAAVTVIRPGAVFAAQAFLIDASSELRRRAPGMDALDAALAAYGRDGSWTDGQWFQPRNGYTINATGYAWLEEPQPRKNVRGNYPHAWSESAFSLVTQGGLTSAAWWRRHAGPHGIRWRGAA
;
A
#
# COMPACT_ATOMS: atom_id res chain seq x y z
N MET A 1 -16.00 -3.89 20.04
CA MET A 1 -15.75 -4.92 19.01
C MET A 1 -14.31 -5.34 19.03
N ILE A 2 -14.12 -6.64 19.16
CA ILE A 2 -12.84 -7.34 19.05
C ILE A 2 -12.67 -7.75 17.60
N ALA A 3 -11.51 -7.47 17.01
CA ALA A 3 -11.31 -7.54 15.57
C ALA A 3 -9.87 -7.97 15.21
N THR A 4 -9.68 -8.37 13.95
CA THR A 4 -8.38 -8.68 13.35
C THR A 4 -7.91 -7.56 12.40
N HIS A 5 -8.85 -6.81 11.81
CA HIS A 5 -8.55 -5.71 10.89
C HIS A 5 -9.33 -4.44 11.24
N ALA A 6 -8.74 -3.28 10.96
CA ALA A 6 -9.34 -1.98 11.26
C ALA A 6 -9.31 -1.05 10.04
N PRO A 7 -10.45 -0.78 9.37
CA PRO A 7 -10.53 0.15 8.25
C PRO A 7 -10.02 1.56 8.59
N LYS A 8 -10.27 1.98 9.83
CA LYS A 8 -9.90 3.29 10.35
C LYS A 8 -8.48 3.38 10.93
N MET A 9 -7.68 2.32 10.85
CA MET A 9 -6.34 2.28 11.45
C MET A 9 -5.49 3.47 11.04
N TYR A 10 -5.53 3.85 9.76
CA TYR A 10 -4.76 4.97 9.24
C TYR A 10 -5.61 6.24 8.99
N SER A 11 -6.93 6.15 9.17
CA SER A 11 -7.85 7.27 9.00
C SER A 11 -8.96 7.23 10.07
N PRO A 12 -8.88 8.05 11.13
CA PRO A 12 -9.80 7.98 12.28
C PRO A 12 -11.20 8.50 11.96
N ARG A 13 -11.39 9.08 10.77
CA ARG A 13 -12.67 9.64 10.33
C ARG A 13 -13.63 8.58 9.81
N LEU A 14 -13.09 7.45 9.34
CA LEU A 14 -13.90 6.36 8.82
C LEU A 14 -14.80 5.80 9.94
N LYS A 15 -16.10 5.85 9.69
CA LYS A 15 -17.20 5.30 10.49
C LYS A 15 -17.59 3.91 10.01
N GLN A 16 -16.59 3.12 9.64
CA GLN A 16 -16.77 1.70 9.34
C GLN A 16 -16.43 0.86 10.57
N PRO A 17 -17.28 -0.13 10.94
CA PRO A 17 -16.92 -1.13 11.94
C PRO A 17 -15.65 -1.91 11.56
N ALA A 18 -14.89 -2.33 12.59
CA ALA A 18 -13.76 -3.22 12.39
C ALA A 18 -14.21 -4.61 11.90
N LEU A 19 -13.28 -5.41 11.41
CA LEU A 19 -13.55 -6.73 10.86
C LEU A 19 -12.88 -7.81 11.70
N ARG A 20 -13.54 -8.96 11.83
CA ARG A 20 -12.98 -10.15 12.45
C ARG A 20 -13.06 -11.29 11.46
N ALA A 21 -11.96 -11.52 10.75
CA ALA A 21 -11.84 -12.58 9.76
C ALA A 21 -10.37 -12.98 9.61
N ARG A 22 -10.14 -14.17 9.06
CA ARG A 22 -8.83 -14.64 8.59
C ARG A 22 -8.81 -14.64 7.07
N VAL A 23 -7.62 -14.56 6.48
CA VAL A 23 -7.44 -14.77 5.04
C VAL A 23 -7.95 -16.16 4.67
N VAL A 24 -8.78 -16.26 3.63
CA VAL A 24 -9.47 -17.50 3.23
C VAL A 24 -8.46 -18.58 2.80
N ALA A 25 -7.50 -18.22 1.95
CA ALA A 25 -6.44 -19.12 1.52
C ALA A 25 -5.10 -18.35 1.44
N PRO A 26 -4.21 -18.50 2.44
CA PRO A 26 -2.90 -17.85 2.40
C PRO A 26 -1.99 -18.52 1.37
N GLU A 27 -1.23 -17.70 0.66
CA GLU A 27 -0.20 -18.19 -0.27
C GLU A 27 1.17 -18.15 0.41
N ALA A 28 1.93 -19.24 0.33
CA ALA A 28 3.17 -19.41 1.08
C ALA A 28 4.28 -18.39 0.74
N ASP A 29 4.17 -17.70 -0.39
CA ASP A 29 5.06 -16.64 -0.87
C ASP A 29 4.48 -15.22 -0.70
N ALA A 30 3.40 -15.08 0.07
CA ALA A 30 2.84 -13.82 0.51
C ALA A 30 3.16 -13.59 1.98
N ILE A 31 3.31 -12.32 2.36
CA ILE A 31 3.29 -11.87 3.74
C ILE A 31 1.91 -11.28 3.98
N THR A 32 1.13 -11.93 4.83
CA THR A 32 -0.21 -11.54 5.30
C THR A 32 -0.33 -11.87 6.78
N SER A 33 -1.47 -11.53 7.40
CA SER A 33 -1.78 -11.95 8.76
C SER A 33 -1.80 -13.47 8.94
N ALA A 34 -2.07 -14.23 7.88
CA ALA A 34 -2.20 -15.69 7.92
C ALA A 34 -0.87 -16.43 7.66
N THR A 35 0.13 -15.77 7.07
CA THR A 35 1.48 -16.33 6.86
C THR A 35 2.51 -15.82 7.87
N THR A 36 2.07 -15.05 8.85
CA THR A 36 2.88 -14.47 9.92
C THR A 36 2.41 -15.03 11.26
N ARG A 37 3.33 -15.42 12.13
CA ARG A 37 3.02 -15.83 13.51
C ARG A 37 2.72 -14.60 14.35
N LEU A 38 1.45 -14.31 14.54
CA LEU A 38 1.01 -13.16 15.31
C LEU A 38 1.09 -13.46 16.81
N ARG A 39 1.76 -12.59 17.58
CA ARG A 39 1.73 -12.66 19.06
C ARG A 39 0.36 -12.31 19.62
N GLN A 40 -0.44 -11.57 18.83
CA GLN A 40 -1.80 -11.20 19.14
C GLN A 40 -2.62 -11.08 17.85
N GLU A 41 -3.62 -11.95 17.70
CA GLU A 41 -4.54 -11.93 16.56
C GLU A 41 -5.73 -11.01 16.77
N LEU A 42 -6.26 -10.96 18.00
CA LEU A 42 -7.48 -10.24 18.37
C LEU A 42 -7.17 -8.94 19.10
N TRP A 43 -7.76 -7.85 18.64
CA TRP A 43 -7.50 -6.49 19.12
C TRP A 43 -8.80 -5.74 19.42
N ALA A 44 -8.77 -4.86 20.41
CA ALA A 44 -9.88 -3.95 20.65
C ALA A 44 -9.93 -2.85 19.58
N ALA A 45 -10.98 -2.85 18.77
CA ALA A 45 -11.17 -1.85 17.71
C ALA A 45 -12.63 -1.35 17.69
N PRO A 46 -13.10 -0.68 18.76
CA PRO A 46 -14.43 -0.07 18.78
C PRO A 46 -14.56 1.00 17.69
N ILE A 47 -15.78 1.32 17.27
CA ILE A 47 -16.04 2.45 16.35
C ILE A 47 -15.62 3.77 17.00
N ASN A 48 -15.89 3.97 18.29
CA ASN A 48 -15.49 5.14 19.05
C ASN A 48 -14.39 4.82 20.07
N GLY A 49 -13.38 5.68 20.19
CA GLY A 49 -12.30 5.51 21.16
C GLY A 49 -12.76 5.53 22.62
N ALA A 50 -13.93 6.11 22.93
CA ALA A 50 -14.51 6.10 24.28
C ALA A 50 -14.78 4.66 24.79
N ASP A 51 -15.13 3.73 23.90
CA ASP A 51 -15.49 2.36 24.26
C ASP A 51 -14.25 1.45 24.40
N MET A 52 -13.04 1.99 24.22
CA MET A 52 -11.80 1.20 24.16
C MET A 52 -11.55 0.39 25.44
N ALA A 53 -11.81 0.99 26.62
CA ALA A 53 -11.60 0.31 27.89
C ALA A 53 -12.52 -0.91 28.05
N ALA A 54 -13.81 -0.74 27.75
CA ALA A 54 -14.80 -1.82 27.85
C ALA A 54 -14.49 -2.96 26.86
N VAL A 55 -14.11 -2.63 25.61
CA VAL A 55 -13.80 -3.64 24.60
C VAL A 55 -12.48 -4.37 24.87
N ARG A 56 -11.50 -3.72 25.52
CA ARG A 56 -10.29 -4.40 26.00
C ARG A 56 -10.63 -5.43 27.06
N GLN A 57 -11.46 -5.05 28.03
CA GLN A 57 -11.92 -5.98 29.07
C GLN A 57 -12.68 -7.16 28.44
N GLU A 58 -13.56 -6.92 27.47
CA GLU A 58 -14.26 -7.97 26.71
C GLU A 58 -13.26 -8.94 26.05
N ARG A 59 -12.21 -8.40 25.41
CA ARG A 59 -11.14 -9.20 24.79
C ARG A 59 -10.39 -10.05 25.81
N ASP A 60 -10.04 -9.48 26.96
CA ASP A 60 -9.26 -10.17 27.99
C ASP A 60 -10.07 -11.29 28.66
N THR A 61 -11.40 -11.21 28.59
CA THR A 61 -12.31 -12.27 29.07
C THR A 61 -12.66 -13.32 28.02
N LEU A 62 -12.25 -13.15 26.75
CA LEU A 62 -12.42 -14.21 25.76
C LEU A 62 -11.57 -15.41 26.21
N ALA A 63 -12.23 -16.55 26.41
CA ALA A 63 -11.55 -17.83 26.51
C ALA A 63 -10.74 -18.10 25.23
N ASP A 64 -9.88 -19.12 25.22
CA ASP A 64 -9.04 -19.51 24.08
C ASP A 64 -9.83 -19.85 22.78
N ALA A 65 -11.16 -19.80 22.81
CA ALA A 65 -12.02 -20.01 21.66
C ALA A 65 -12.02 -18.80 20.70
N TRP A 66 -11.85 -19.09 19.40
CA TRP A 66 -11.94 -18.09 18.35
C TRP A 66 -13.38 -17.57 18.19
N PRO A 67 -13.62 -16.25 18.27
CA PRO A 67 -14.97 -15.71 18.10
C PRO A 67 -15.44 -15.77 16.63
N ASP A 68 -16.76 -15.81 16.43
CA ASP A 68 -17.38 -15.89 15.09
C ASP A 68 -16.89 -14.83 14.10
N THR A 69 -16.72 -15.21 12.83
CA THR A 69 -16.37 -14.26 11.77
C THR A 69 -17.38 -13.10 11.69
N PHE A 70 -16.88 -11.86 11.59
CA PHE A 70 -17.69 -10.66 11.45
C PHE A 70 -17.17 -9.78 10.31
N LEU A 71 -18.01 -9.61 9.28
CA LEU A 71 -17.71 -8.87 8.05
C LEU A 71 -18.84 -7.86 7.76
N PRO A 72 -18.75 -6.61 8.26
CA PRO A 72 -19.83 -5.63 8.24
C PRO A 72 -20.16 -5.16 6.82
N PRO A 73 -21.42 -4.73 6.54
CA PRO A 73 -21.77 -4.05 5.30
C PRO A 73 -20.95 -2.77 5.12
N ILE A 74 -20.73 -2.32 3.88
CA ILE A 74 -20.09 -1.03 3.61
C ILE A 74 -21.09 0.08 3.95
N VAL A 75 -20.77 0.87 4.97
CA VAL A 75 -21.64 1.95 5.46
C VAL A 75 -20.99 3.32 5.37
N ASP A 76 -19.66 3.39 5.32
CA ASP A 76 -18.94 4.65 5.18
C ASP A 76 -18.54 4.91 3.71
N PRO A 77 -18.98 6.02 3.08
CA PRO A 77 -18.66 6.33 1.69
C PRO A 77 -17.19 6.68 1.45
N GLY A 78 -16.43 6.97 2.51
CA GLY A 78 -14.99 7.23 2.47
C GLY A 78 -14.14 5.96 2.43
N ILE A 79 -14.74 4.76 2.49
CA ILE A 79 -13.98 3.52 2.32
C ILE A 79 -13.42 3.42 0.92
N LYS A 80 -12.11 3.17 0.87
CA LYS A 80 -11.39 2.87 -0.36
C LYS A 80 -11.89 1.55 -0.93
N GLN A 81 -12.43 1.62 -2.14
CA GLN A 81 -12.79 0.47 -2.96
C GLN A 81 -11.98 0.45 -4.24
N VAL A 82 -11.30 -0.66 -4.50
CA VAL A 82 -10.53 -0.92 -5.72
C VAL A 82 -11.30 -1.93 -6.55
N LEU A 83 -11.43 -1.66 -7.85
CA LEU A 83 -11.97 -2.63 -8.79
C LEU A 83 -10.80 -3.44 -9.36
N VAL A 84 -10.82 -4.76 -9.18
CA VAL A 84 -9.77 -5.64 -9.67
C VAL A 84 -10.33 -6.63 -10.70
N PRO A 85 -9.59 -6.91 -11.78
CA PRO A 85 -10.01 -7.89 -12.79
C PRO A 85 -10.00 -9.31 -12.25
N ALA A 86 -11.03 -10.08 -12.57
CA ALA A 86 -11.05 -11.53 -12.39
C ALA A 86 -10.28 -12.22 -13.53
N SER A 87 -10.37 -13.55 -13.61
CA SER A 87 -9.67 -14.34 -14.63
C SER A 87 -10.10 -13.97 -16.05
N ASP A 88 -11.40 -13.77 -16.31
CA ASP A 88 -11.92 -13.35 -17.61
C ASP A 88 -12.44 -11.90 -17.61
N TRP A 89 -11.53 -10.96 -17.34
CA TRP A 89 -11.86 -9.53 -17.32
C TRP A 89 -12.42 -8.98 -18.65
N ARG A 90 -12.22 -9.70 -19.76
CA ARG A 90 -12.77 -9.34 -21.09
C ARG A 90 -14.26 -9.62 -21.18
N ALA A 91 -14.77 -10.58 -20.40
CA ALA A 91 -16.20 -10.81 -20.21
C ALA A 91 -16.83 -9.86 -19.16
N ASP A 92 -16.17 -8.75 -18.82
CA ASP A 92 -16.55 -7.82 -17.76
C ASP A 92 -16.58 -8.45 -16.36
N GLU A 93 -15.75 -9.47 -16.12
CA GLU A 93 -15.62 -10.08 -14.80
C GLU A 93 -14.65 -9.30 -13.90
N TYR A 94 -15.21 -8.67 -12.85
CA TYR A 94 -14.45 -7.92 -11.86
C TYR A 94 -14.93 -8.22 -10.45
N VAL A 95 -14.03 -8.00 -9.49
CA VAL A 95 -14.33 -7.99 -8.06
C VAL A 95 -14.01 -6.60 -7.52
N ALA A 96 -14.97 -5.98 -6.84
CA ALA A 96 -14.70 -4.82 -6.03
C ALA A 96 -14.12 -5.27 -4.68
N THR A 97 -13.03 -4.66 -4.24
CA THR A 97 -12.41 -5.01 -2.97
C THR A 97 -12.08 -3.80 -2.12
N SER A 98 -12.30 -3.95 -0.82
CA SER A 98 -11.96 -2.96 0.19
C SER A 98 -10.78 -3.46 1.04
N PRO A 99 -9.54 -3.08 0.70
CA PRO A 99 -8.37 -3.50 1.47
C PRO A 99 -8.37 -2.82 2.85
N VAL A 100 -8.23 -3.62 3.90
CA VAL A 100 -8.18 -3.19 5.29
C VAL A 100 -6.86 -3.60 5.94
N ALA A 101 -6.35 -2.76 6.85
CA ALA A 101 -5.09 -3.03 7.52
C ALA A 101 -5.25 -4.14 8.58
N SER A 102 -4.38 -5.14 8.52
CA SER A 102 -4.24 -6.16 9.57
C SER A 102 -3.57 -5.54 10.80
N MET A 103 -4.27 -5.64 11.93
CA MET A 103 -3.77 -5.16 13.22
C MET A 103 -2.57 -6.00 13.69
N GLY A 104 -2.69 -7.32 13.60
CA GLY A 104 -1.61 -8.23 13.97
C GLY A 104 -0.36 -8.05 13.13
N LEU A 105 -0.48 -8.03 11.80
CA LEU A 105 0.69 -7.91 10.91
C LEU A 105 1.44 -6.59 11.11
N THR A 106 0.69 -5.49 11.24
CA THR A 106 1.28 -4.16 11.52
C THR A 106 2.01 -4.14 12.87
N HIS A 107 1.45 -4.81 13.89
CA HIS A 107 2.06 -4.93 15.20
C HIS A 107 3.34 -5.77 15.17
N GLU A 108 3.32 -6.93 14.50
CA GLU A 108 4.49 -7.80 14.39
C GLU A 108 5.66 -7.08 13.72
N LEU A 109 5.43 -6.41 12.59
CA LEU A 109 6.48 -5.63 11.95
C LEU A 109 7.03 -4.56 12.91
N TYR A 110 6.16 -3.84 13.60
CA TYR A 110 6.58 -2.80 14.54
C TYR A 110 7.47 -3.32 15.66
N GLN A 111 7.16 -4.48 16.22
CA GLN A 111 7.92 -5.05 17.33
C GLN A 111 9.20 -5.72 16.85
N ARG A 112 9.12 -6.59 15.84
CA ARG A 112 10.27 -7.36 15.34
C ARG A 112 11.38 -6.46 14.79
N LEU A 113 11.03 -5.35 14.13
CA LEU A 113 12.03 -4.35 13.72
C LEU A 113 12.82 -3.77 14.91
N LYS A 114 12.16 -3.58 16.06
CA LYS A 114 12.83 -3.10 17.28
C LYS A 114 13.68 -4.18 17.93
N GLU A 115 13.10 -5.37 18.09
CA GLU A 115 13.70 -6.51 18.77
C GLU A 115 14.97 -6.96 18.04
N GLN A 116 14.94 -6.96 16.71
CA GLN A 116 16.07 -7.31 15.85
C GLN A 116 17.00 -6.12 15.54
N GLN A 117 16.75 -4.94 16.14
CA GLN A 117 17.53 -3.70 15.92
C GLN A 117 17.71 -3.33 14.44
N MET A 118 16.69 -3.63 13.63
CA MET A 118 16.68 -3.35 12.21
C MET A 118 16.42 -1.85 11.96
N PRO A 119 16.97 -1.27 10.89
CA PRO A 119 16.64 0.10 10.51
C PRO A 119 15.17 0.21 10.11
N TYR A 120 14.55 1.34 10.44
CA TYR A 120 13.17 1.60 10.08
C TYR A 120 12.90 3.10 9.98
N LEU A 121 11.87 3.45 9.22
CA LEU A 121 11.25 4.76 9.33
C LEU A 121 10.10 4.69 10.33
N ARG A 122 10.15 5.51 11.39
CA ARG A 122 9.01 5.69 12.28
C ARG A 122 8.05 6.72 11.66
N TRP A 123 6.86 6.29 11.29
CA TRP A 123 5.82 7.18 10.76
C TRP A 123 4.73 7.44 11.81
N ARG A 124 4.52 8.70 12.15
CA ARG A 124 3.47 9.11 13.11
C ARG A 124 2.15 9.31 12.36
N VAL A 125 1.22 8.37 12.54
CA VAL A 125 -0.15 8.43 11.98
C VAL A 125 -1.00 9.41 12.79
N GLN A 126 -0.94 9.29 14.12
CA GLN A 126 -1.72 10.11 15.05
C GLN A 126 -0.80 10.76 16.09
N PRO A 127 -0.54 12.07 16.00
CA PRO A 127 0.32 12.76 16.96
C PRO A 127 -0.39 13.06 18.30
N ILE A 128 -1.73 13.09 18.34
CA ILE A 128 -2.49 13.49 19.54
C ILE A 128 -2.83 12.27 20.39
N PRO A 129 -2.31 12.16 21.64
CA PRO A 129 -2.54 10.99 22.51
C PRO A 129 -4.02 10.70 22.78
N ALA A 130 -4.82 11.75 23.02
CA ALA A 130 -6.25 11.62 23.30
C ALA A 130 -7.06 11.02 22.12
N ALA A 131 -6.52 11.06 20.90
CA ALA A 131 -7.18 10.55 19.70
C ALA A 131 -6.71 9.15 19.30
N LEU A 132 -5.74 8.55 19.99
CA LEU A 132 -5.15 7.25 19.62
C LEU A 132 -6.18 6.13 19.60
N SER A 133 -7.05 6.07 20.60
CA SER A 133 -8.08 5.04 20.72
C SER A 133 -9.07 5.04 19.54
N ASN A 134 -9.18 6.14 18.80
CA ASN A 134 -10.02 6.20 17.60
C ASN A 134 -9.46 5.39 16.42
N HIS A 135 -8.20 4.99 16.45
CA HIS A 135 -7.56 4.19 15.40
C HIS A 135 -7.58 2.67 15.68
N GLY A 136 -8.04 2.27 16.86
CA GLY A 136 -7.91 0.89 17.34
C GLY A 136 -6.71 0.72 18.28
N GLU A 137 -6.73 -0.37 19.02
CA GLU A 137 -5.76 -0.65 20.08
C GLU A 137 -4.33 -0.77 19.58
N THR A 138 -4.11 -1.43 18.44
CA THR A 138 -2.79 -1.64 17.85
C THR A 138 -2.00 -0.34 17.72
N LEU A 139 -2.61 0.69 17.12
CA LEU A 139 -1.95 1.98 16.99
C LEU A 139 -1.79 2.68 18.34
N ALA A 140 -2.72 2.48 19.28
CA ALA A 140 -2.62 3.05 20.63
C ALA A 140 -1.43 2.47 21.41
N VAL A 141 -1.22 1.14 21.38
CA VAL A 141 -0.06 0.50 22.05
C VAL A 141 1.27 0.85 21.38
N GLN A 142 1.25 1.17 20.09
CA GLN A 142 2.42 1.68 19.35
C GLN A 142 2.63 3.20 19.49
N GLY A 143 1.83 3.87 20.33
CA GLY A 143 1.91 5.30 20.56
C GLY A 143 1.63 6.14 19.31
N GLY A 144 0.65 5.77 18.49
CA GLY A 144 0.25 6.55 17.31
C GLY A 144 1.15 6.40 16.09
N SER A 145 2.07 5.44 16.11
CA SER A 145 3.10 5.28 15.08
C SER A 145 3.11 3.89 14.48
N VAL A 146 3.56 3.80 13.23
CA VAL A 146 4.02 2.55 12.63
C VAL A 146 5.52 2.61 12.36
N ARG A 147 6.14 1.45 12.18
CA ARG A 147 7.52 1.33 11.71
C ARG A 147 7.49 0.69 10.34
N LEU A 148 8.19 1.32 9.41
CA LEU A 148 8.20 0.94 8.02
C LEU A 148 9.61 0.49 7.64
N LEU A 149 9.68 -0.59 6.87
CA LEU A 149 10.91 -0.95 6.18
C LEU A 149 11.27 0.17 5.21
N ARG A 150 12.44 0.77 5.40
CA ARG A 150 12.92 1.87 4.56
C ARG A 150 13.85 1.33 3.51
N ARG A 151 13.56 1.59 2.23
CA ARG A 151 14.45 1.26 1.12
C ARG A 151 14.42 2.38 0.07
N GLY A 152 15.57 2.98 -0.22
CA GLY A 152 15.71 3.95 -1.31
C GLY A 152 15.86 3.26 -2.67
N VAL A 153 16.14 4.06 -3.70
CA VAL A 153 16.56 3.57 -5.02
C VAL A 153 18.04 3.18 -4.95
N ALA A 154 18.37 1.97 -5.38
CA ALA A 154 19.72 1.44 -5.42
C ALA A 154 20.46 1.92 -6.68
N GLU A 155 21.76 2.16 -6.56
CA GLU A 155 22.59 2.39 -7.73
C GLU A 155 22.83 1.06 -8.45
N ILE A 156 22.42 0.96 -9.71
CA ILE A 156 22.59 -0.25 -10.52
C ILE A 156 23.72 -0.06 -11.51
N SER A 157 24.85 -0.73 -11.26
CA SER A 157 25.90 -0.91 -12.26
C SER A 157 25.68 -2.26 -12.96
N GLY A 158 25.34 -2.26 -14.25
CA GLY A 158 25.07 -3.51 -14.97
C GLY A 158 24.82 -3.33 -16.47
N ASP A 159 24.63 -4.44 -17.18
CA ASP A 159 24.28 -4.44 -18.60
C ASP A 159 22.87 -3.86 -18.78
N THR A 160 22.77 -2.75 -19.51
CA THR A 160 21.51 -2.05 -19.78
C THR A 160 20.89 -2.44 -21.14
N ARG A 161 21.36 -3.55 -21.71
CA ARG A 161 20.75 -4.12 -22.92
C ARG A 161 19.44 -4.80 -22.60
N PHE A 162 18.42 -4.48 -23.39
CA PHE A 162 17.12 -5.12 -23.31
C PHE A 162 17.19 -6.54 -23.86
N ARG A 163 17.21 -7.52 -22.95
CA ARG A 163 17.27 -8.96 -23.26
C ARG A 163 15.85 -9.55 -23.26
N SER A 164 15.15 -9.36 -24.37
CA SER A 164 13.85 -9.99 -24.64
C SER A 164 13.79 -10.41 -26.11
N ASP A 165 12.91 -11.34 -26.43
CA ASP A 165 12.55 -11.77 -27.79
C ASP A 165 11.55 -10.81 -28.46
N ALA A 166 10.67 -10.21 -27.69
CA ALA A 166 9.68 -9.22 -28.13
C ALA A 166 10.11 -7.77 -27.82
N PRO A 167 9.66 -6.79 -28.62
CA PRO A 167 9.79 -5.37 -28.29
C PRO A 167 8.95 -5.00 -27.06
N ALA A 168 9.28 -3.87 -26.43
CA ALA A 168 8.53 -3.28 -25.33
C ALA A 168 8.25 -1.80 -25.57
N VAL A 169 7.13 -1.31 -25.04
CA VAL A 169 6.80 0.12 -25.01
C VAL A 169 7.21 0.69 -23.66
N VAL A 170 7.96 1.78 -23.67
CA VAL A 170 8.49 2.43 -22.47
C VAL A 170 7.84 3.78 -22.30
N LEU A 171 7.19 3.99 -21.15
CA LEU A 171 6.85 5.32 -20.65
C LEU A 171 7.89 5.73 -19.63
N SER A 172 8.59 6.82 -19.90
CA SER A 172 9.54 7.44 -18.97
C SER A 172 9.13 8.87 -18.67
N GLY A 173 9.50 9.38 -17.50
CA GLY A 173 9.22 10.77 -17.13
C GLY A 173 9.46 11.03 -15.65
N ARG A 174 9.05 12.21 -15.21
CA ARG A 174 9.09 12.60 -13.80
C ARG A 174 7.71 12.46 -13.18
N VAL A 175 7.60 11.83 -12.03
CA VAL A 175 6.38 11.79 -11.23
C VAL A 175 6.53 12.66 -9.99
N GLU A 176 5.53 13.49 -9.72
CA GLU A 176 5.45 14.29 -8.51
C GLU A 176 4.33 13.81 -7.58
N ARG A 177 4.63 13.78 -6.27
CA ARG A 177 3.72 13.35 -5.20
C ARG A 177 3.19 11.92 -5.37
N MET A 178 4.02 11.03 -5.91
CA MET A 178 3.74 9.60 -5.99
C MET A 178 3.61 9.01 -4.58
N ASN A 179 2.58 8.20 -4.33
CA ASN A 179 2.49 7.47 -3.07
C ASN A 179 3.48 6.31 -3.06
N VAL A 180 4.42 6.35 -2.11
CA VAL A 180 5.48 5.37 -1.90
C VAL A 180 5.37 4.66 -0.56
N SER A 181 4.21 4.73 0.11
CA SER A 181 3.89 3.84 1.21
C SER A 181 3.46 2.49 0.64
N GLY A 182 4.37 1.53 0.56
CA GLY A 182 4.06 0.15 0.16
C GLY A 182 3.16 -0.51 1.20
N GLY A 183 1.85 -0.20 1.15
CA GLY A 183 0.80 -0.67 2.05
C GLY A 183 1.00 -0.33 3.54
N MET A 184 1.73 0.74 3.85
CA MET A 184 2.04 1.14 5.24
C MET A 184 2.81 0.10 6.06
N LEU A 185 3.54 -0.80 5.38
CA LEU A 185 4.56 -1.68 5.98
C LEU A 185 5.97 -1.39 5.46
N SER A 186 6.08 -0.79 4.28
CA SER A 186 7.35 -0.31 3.73
C SER A 186 7.21 1.08 3.12
N ILE A 187 8.36 1.73 2.89
CA ILE A 187 8.47 3.01 2.22
C ILE A 187 9.59 2.99 1.19
N GLY A 188 9.33 3.66 0.06
CA GLY A 188 10.33 4.08 -0.92
C GLY A 188 10.01 3.63 -2.34
N TRP A 189 9.04 2.73 -2.49
CA TRP A 189 8.53 2.28 -3.78
C TRP A 189 7.00 2.36 -3.77
N PRO A 190 6.36 2.74 -4.90
CA PRO A 190 4.91 2.64 -5.02
C PRO A 190 4.45 1.19 -4.89
N ALA A 191 3.20 0.99 -4.47
CA ALA A 191 2.61 -0.34 -4.46
C ALA A 191 2.53 -0.90 -5.88
N ILE A 192 3.01 -2.13 -6.10
CA ILE A 192 2.89 -2.83 -7.38
C ILE A 192 1.43 -2.94 -7.81
N THR A 193 0.48 -3.06 -6.88
CA THR A 193 -0.96 -3.03 -7.22
C THR A 193 -1.43 -1.73 -7.86
N ALA A 194 -0.80 -0.58 -7.54
CA ALA A 194 -1.12 0.70 -8.15
C ALA A 194 -0.59 0.78 -9.58
N ILE A 195 0.61 0.24 -9.83
CA ILE A 195 1.18 0.11 -11.18
C ILE A 195 0.34 -0.86 -12.01
N GLY A 196 0.04 -2.04 -11.46
CA GLY A 196 -0.81 -3.04 -12.10
C GLY A 196 -2.21 -2.54 -12.44
N GLY A 197 -2.79 -1.65 -11.61
CA GLY A 197 -4.06 -0.99 -11.93
C GLY A 197 -3.97 -0.03 -13.13
N LEU A 198 -2.85 0.70 -13.28
CA LEU A 198 -2.60 1.53 -14.47
C LEU A 198 -2.45 0.66 -15.72
N VAL A 199 -1.63 -0.39 -15.64
CA VAL A 199 -1.43 -1.33 -16.75
C VAL A 199 -2.75 -1.95 -17.17
N HIS A 200 -3.56 -2.37 -16.21
CA HIS A 200 -4.86 -2.94 -16.51
C HIS A 200 -5.82 -1.94 -17.18
N ALA A 201 -5.74 -0.65 -16.86
CA ALA A 201 -6.51 0.37 -17.59
C ALA A 201 -6.10 0.46 -19.07
N ILE A 202 -4.83 0.18 -19.41
CA ILE A 202 -4.33 0.11 -20.78
C ILE A 202 -4.78 -1.20 -21.46
N GLU A 203 -4.69 -2.34 -20.75
CA GLU A 203 -5.22 -3.63 -21.21
C GLU A 203 -6.68 -3.49 -21.64
N ARG A 204 -7.51 -2.82 -20.83
CA ARG A 204 -8.94 -2.61 -21.13
C ARG A 204 -9.20 -1.86 -22.43
N LYS A 205 -8.34 -0.91 -22.80
CA LYS A 205 -8.51 -0.10 -24.01
C LYS A 205 -7.94 -0.76 -25.25
N THR A 206 -6.92 -1.60 -25.08
CA THR A 206 -6.19 -2.24 -26.17
C THR A 206 -6.63 -3.69 -26.42
N GLY A 207 -7.26 -4.33 -25.44
CA GLY A 207 -7.61 -5.74 -25.49
C GLY A 207 -6.42 -6.69 -25.26
N GLU A 208 -5.26 -6.19 -24.86
CA GLU A 208 -4.03 -6.96 -24.68
C GLU A 208 -3.87 -7.49 -23.24
N ASP A 209 -3.12 -8.58 -23.07
CA ASP A 209 -2.63 -9.01 -21.75
C ASP A 209 -1.16 -8.61 -21.63
N LEU A 210 -0.86 -7.71 -20.70
CA LEU A 210 0.44 -7.04 -20.65
C LEU A 210 1.23 -7.46 -19.42
N GLU A 211 2.53 -7.66 -19.63
CA GLU A 211 3.50 -7.74 -18.53
C GLU A 211 4.18 -6.38 -18.39
N PHE A 212 4.54 -6.01 -17.16
CA PHE A 212 5.21 -4.73 -16.93
C PHE A 212 6.46 -4.85 -16.09
N ALA A 213 7.44 -4.00 -16.37
CA ALA A 213 8.59 -3.76 -15.49
C ALA A 213 8.57 -2.30 -15.05
N PHE A 214 8.84 -2.06 -13.76
CA PHE A 214 8.83 -0.72 -13.18
C PHE A 214 10.19 -0.39 -12.59
N ALA A 215 10.74 0.76 -13.00
CA ALA A 215 12.04 1.25 -12.56
C ALA A 215 11.95 2.67 -12.00
N LEU A 216 12.86 2.99 -11.08
CA LEU A 216 13.15 4.35 -10.64
C LEU A 216 14.64 4.63 -10.79
N ASP A 217 14.96 5.87 -11.16
CA ASP A 217 16.35 6.36 -11.21
C ASP A 217 16.72 7.07 -9.91
N ASP A 218 15.79 7.89 -9.42
CA ASP A 218 15.94 8.64 -8.21
C ASP A 218 14.61 8.69 -7.45
N ILE A 219 14.72 9.06 -6.16
CA ILE A 219 13.54 9.38 -5.38
C ILE A 219 13.86 10.42 -4.31
N GLN A 220 13.08 11.49 -4.30
CA GLN A 220 13.14 12.54 -3.30
C GLN A 220 11.87 12.51 -2.46
N TRP A 221 12.03 12.21 -1.18
CA TRP A 221 10.91 12.18 -0.25
C TRP A 221 10.39 13.58 0.02
N ILE A 222 9.07 13.74 -0.03
CA ILE A 222 8.43 14.99 0.33
C ILE A 222 8.25 14.95 1.85
N ALA A 223 8.80 15.96 2.54
CA ALA A 223 8.56 16.13 3.96
C ALA A 223 7.05 16.14 4.21
N SER A 224 6.59 15.20 5.03
CA SER A 224 5.16 14.98 5.26
C SER A 224 4.48 16.28 5.71
N GLY A 225 3.66 16.88 4.85
CA GLY A 225 2.79 17.98 5.25
C GLY A 225 1.89 17.50 6.39
N LEU A 226 1.92 18.18 7.53
CA LEU A 226 0.86 18.02 8.52
C LEU A 226 -0.43 18.51 7.85
N HIS A 227 -1.41 17.63 7.65
CA HIS A 227 -2.72 18.08 7.21
C HIS A 227 -3.41 18.78 8.39
N THR A 228 -3.33 20.10 8.41
CA THR A 228 -4.14 20.95 9.28
C THR A 228 -5.59 20.88 8.82
N VAL A 229 -6.47 20.47 9.72
CA VAL A 229 -7.91 20.50 9.50
C VAL A 229 -8.39 21.81 10.10
N SER A 230 -8.74 22.78 9.25
CA SER A 230 -9.56 23.90 9.66
C SER A 230 -10.95 23.36 9.99
N ARG A 231 -11.29 23.23 11.29
CA ARG A 231 -12.71 23.17 11.66
C ARG A 231 -13.28 24.54 11.30
N GLY A 232 -14.20 24.58 10.35
CA GLY A 232 -15.08 25.74 10.22
C GLY A 232 -15.76 25.93 11.56
N SER A 233 -15.42 27.01 12.27
CA SER A 233 -16.28 27.49 13.33
C SER A 233 -17.62 27.79 12.66
N ASN A 234 -18.70 27.14 13.11
CA ASN A 234 -20.04 27.65 12.81
C ASN A 234 -20.00 29.16 13.12
N PRO A 235 -20.32 30.05 12.16
CA PRO A 235 -20.48 31.45 12.50
C PRO A 235 -21.55 31.49 13.58
N LEU A 236 -21.19 31.92 14.80
CA LEU A 236 -22.18 32.28 15.79
C LEU A 236 -23.08 33.30 15.12
N PRO A 237 -24.42 33.12 15.12
CA PRO A 237 -25.29 34.15 14.59
C PRO A 237 -24.99 35.43 15.37
N PRO A 238 -24.89 36.59 14.69
CA PRO A 238 -24.55 37.83 15.36
C PRO A 238 -25.60 38.08 16.45
N ARG A 239 -25.15 38.18 17.70
CA ARG A 239 -25.97 38.72 18.78
C ARG A 239 -26.47 40.08 18.29
N SER A 240 -27.78 40.20 18.15
CA SER A 240 -28.40 41.51 17.96
C SER A 240 -27.98 42.38 19.14
N GLN A 241 -27.39 43.53 18.84
CA GLN A 241 -27.57 44.78 19.58
C GLN A 241 -26.80 45.88 18.84
N SER A 242 -27.59 46.75 18.20
CA SER A 242 -27.40 48.20 18.18
C SER A 242 -26.01 48.70 18.57
N GLY A 243 -25.22 49.10 17.57
CA GLY A 243 -23.97 49.82 17.78
C GLY A 243 -23.01 49.57 16.62
N GLY A 244 -22.67 50.63 15.89
CA GLY A 244 -22.02 50.52 14.58
C GLY A 244 -20.71 49.73 14.57
N VAL A 245 -20.57 48.87 13.56
CA VAL A 245 -19.34 48.12 13.31
C VAL A 245 -18.68 48.72 12.07
N ARG A 246 -17.51 49.33 12.28
CA ARG A 246 -16.59 49.74 11.22
C ARG A 246 -16.18 48.52 10.39
N SER A 247 -16.19 48.68 9.08
CA SER A 247 -15.59 47.73 8.14
C SER A 247 -14.14 47.44 8.53
N GLY A 248 -13.83 46.22 8.98
CA GLY A 248 -12.43 45.78 9.09
C GLY A 248 -12.04 44.80 10.19
N GLN A 249 -12.90 44.42 11.15
CA GLN A 249 -12.45 43.54 12.25
C GLN A 249 -13.51 42.53 12.72
N VAL A 250 -13.56 41.36 12.07
CA VAL A 250 -13.78 40.07 12.75
C VAL A 250 -13.09 38.97 11.92
N TYR A 251 -11.76 38.91 11.95
CA TYR A 251 -11.07 37.65 11.63
C TYR A 251 -10.98 36.86 12.91
N GLY A 252 -11.88 35.89 13.09
CA GLY A 252 -11.65 34.84 14.08
C GLY A 252 -10.30 34.20 13.74
N VAL A 253 -9.37 34.22 14.71
CA VAL A 253 -8.10 33.51 14.57
C VAL A 253 -8.45 32.03 14.45
N VAL A 254 -8.38 31.50 13.23
CA VAL A 254 -8.43 30.06 12.98
C VAL A 254 -7.14 29.50 13.57
N ALA A 255 -7.18 29.06 14.82
CA ALA A 255 -6.10 28.28 15.40
C ALA A 255 -6.15 26.88 14.75
N PRO A 256 -5.17 26.49 13.91
CA PRO A 256 -5.17 25.16 13.33
C PRO A 256 -4.92 24.14 14.43
N ALA A 257 -5.95 23.37 14.79
CA ALA A 257 -5.75 22.16 15.60
C ALA A 257 -5.07 21.09 14.73
N PRO A 258 -4.07 20.34 15.23
CA PRO A 258 -3.38 19.33 14.44
C PRO A 258 -4.37 18.26 13.95
N GLY A 259 -4.54 18.16 12.63
CA GLY A 259 -5.24 17.05 11.99
C GLY A 259 -4.32 15.84 11.87
N TYR A 260 -4.90 14.65 11.75
CA TYR A 260 -4.16 13.40 11.51
C TYR A 260 -3.33 13.50 10.22
N LYS A 261 -2.23 12.73 10.13
CA LYS A 261 -1.49 12.61 8.86
C LYS A 261 -2.23 11.63 7.94
N ARG A 262 -2.26 11.92 6.63
CA ARG A 262 -2.77 10.97 5.63
C ARG A 262 -2.01 9.65 5.73
N ASP A 263 -2.68 8.59 5.32
CA ASP A 263 -2.18 7.24 5.09
C ASP A 263 -1.33 7.14 3.81
N GLU A 264 -0.69 8.24 3.42
CA GLU A 264 0.12 8.35 2.22
C GLU A 264 1.47 8.94 2.59
N ILE A 265 2.54 8.34 2.08
CA ILE A 265 3.87 8.93 2.12
C ILE A 265 4.27 9.23 0.68
N GLN A 266 4.56 10.50 0.41
CA GLN A 266 4.71 10.98 -0.96
C GLN A 266 6.18 11.23 -1.30
N ALA A 267 6.55 10.96 -2.55
CA ALA A 267 7.85 11.26 -3.10
C ALA A 267 7.75 11.76 -4.55
N ASN A 268 8.80 12.44 -4.99
CA ASN A 268 9.03 12.81 -6.38
C ASN A 268 10.16 11.94 -6.93
N GLY A 269 10.18 11.64 -8.23
CA GLY A 269 11.28 10.91 -8.84
C GLY A 269 11.09 10.68 -10.33
N HIS A 270 12.15 10.21 -10.97
CA HIS A 270 12.14 9.77 -12.37
C HIS A 270 11.86 8.28 -12.43
N PHE A 271 10.98 7.90 -13.35
CA PHE A 271 10.52 6.52 -13.50
C PHE A 271 10.59 6.05 -14.94
N SER A 272 10.62 4.73 -15.08
CA SER A 272 10.33 4.02 -16.33
C SER A 272 9.32 2.90 -16.09
N LEU A 273 8.28 2.87 -16.90
CA LEU A 273 7.31 1.78 -16.98
C LEU A 273 7.44 1.14 -18.36
N LEU A 274 7.86 -0.12 -18.39
CA LEU A 274 8.00 -0.90 -19.62
C LEU A 274 6.83 -1.86 -19.71
N LEU A 275 6.17 -1.92 -20.87
CA LEU A 275 5.09 -2.88 -21.17
C LEU A 275 5.51 -3.79 -22.33
N ARG A 276 5.30 -5.09 -22.18
CA ARG A 276 5.53 -6.08 -23.25
C ARG A 276 4.36 -7.07 -23.36
N GLY A 277 4.37 -7.88 -24.42
CA GLY A 277 3.34 -8.88 -24.70
C GLY A 277 2.19 -8.39 -25.59
N ALA A 278 2.27 -7.15 -26.10
CA ALA A 278 1.28 -6.58 -27.00
C ALA A 278 1.39 -7.14 -28.42
N ARG A 279 0.26 -7.38 -29.08
CA ARG A 279 0.18 -7.66 -30.53
C ARG A 279 0.12 -6.35 -31.30
N ASP A 280 -0.63 -5.36 -30.81
CA ASP A 280 -0.69 -3.99 -31.31
C ASP A 280 0.12 -3.04 -30.40
N ILE A 281 1.42 -2.95 -30.70
CA ILE A 281 2.37 -2.09 -29.97
C ILE A 281 1.99 -0.62 -30.10
N ASP A 282 1.47 -0.20 -31.26
CA ASP A 282 1.14 1.20 -31.52
C ASP A 282 -0.10 1.62 -30.72
N ALA A 283 -1.08 0.74 -30.54
CA ALA A 283 -2.21 0.97 -29.64
C ALA A 283 -1.75 1.15 -28.18
N VAL A 284 -0.86 0.29 -27.70
CA VAL A 284 -0.31 0.41 -26.35
C VAL A 284 0.49 1.71 -26.19
N ALA A 285 1.29 2.10 -27.19
CA ALA A 285 2.04 3.36 -27.16
C ALA A 285 1.14 4.60 -27.14
N ARG A 286 0.04 4.60 -27.92
CA ARG A 286 -0.96 5.68 -27.87
C ARG A 286 -1.58 5.81 -26.49
N GLU A 287 -1.96 4.69 -25.87
CA GLU A 287 -2.59 4.72 -24.54
C GLU A 287 -1.61 5.10 -23.42
N LEU A 288 -0.35 4.66 -23.50
CA LEU A 288 0.70 5.11 -22.57
C LEU A 288 0.95 6.62 -22.67
N SER A 289 0.86 7.19 -23.88
CA SER A 289 1.05 8.63 -24.09
C SER A 289 -0.04 9.48 -23.44
N ALA A 290 -1.21 8.89 -23.14
CA ALA A 290 -2.31 9.56 -22.46
C ALA A 290 -2.22 9.48 -20.92
N VAL A 291 -1.20 8.82 -20.36
CA VAL A 291 -1.04 8.65 -18.92
C VAL A 291 -0.56 9.96 -18.28
N THR A 292 -1.37 10.50 -17.38
CA THR A 292 -1.08 11.73 -16.63
C THR A 292 -0.87 11.51 -15.14
N ARG A 293 -1.12 10.28 -14.65
CA ARG A 293 -1.01 9.94 -13.23
C ARG A 293 -0.40 8.57 -13.01
N LEU A 294 0.39 8.46 -11.95
CA LEU A 294 1.05 7.23 -11.52
C LEU A 294 1.03 7.12 -9.99
N ALA A 295 0.43 6.05 -9.45
CA ALA A 295 0.30 5.79 -8.01
C ALA A 295 -0.11 7.04 -7.18
N GLY A 296 -1.08 7.80 -7.70
CA GLY A 296 -1.62 9.01 -7.07
C GLY A 296 -0.89 10.31 -7.41
N GLY A 297 0.34 10.23 -7.93
CA GLY A 297 1.13 11.38 -8.38
C GLY A 297 0.80 11.82 -9.80
N SER A 298 1.26 13.03 -10.16
CA SER A 298 1.16 13.61 -11.50
C SER A 298 2.41 13.34 -12.30
N VAL A 299 2.26 12.98 -13.57
CA VAL A 299 3.37 12.71 -14.50
C VAL A 299 3.69 13.95 -15.33
N PHE A 300 4.98 14.26 -15.45
CA PHE A 300 5.56 15.36 -16.20
C PHE A 300 6.67 14.84 -17.11
N ASP A 301 6.97 15.61 -18.16
CA ASP A 301 8.06 15.33 -19.12
C ASP A 301 7.99 13.89 -19.66
N ALA A 302 6.77 13.41 -19.90
CA ALA A 302 6.52 12.05 -20.34
C ALA A 302 7.05 11.82 -21.76
N ALA A 303 7.85 10.78 -21.93
CA ALA A 303 8.30 10.28 -23.22
C ALA A 303 7.88 8.82 -23.38
N VAL A 304 7.25 8.52 -24.51
CA VAL A 304 6.90 7.15 -24.91
C VAL A 304 7.81 6.71 -26.05
N THR A 305 8.49 5.59 -25.87
CA THR A 305 9.39 5.01 -26.87
C THR A 305 9.13 3.52 -27.03
N VAL A 306 9.46 2.97 -28.20
CA VAL A 306 9.43 1.53 -28.43
C VAL A 306 10.86 1.03 -28.48
N ILE A 307 11.22 0.13 -27.56
CA ILE A 307 12.53 -0.52 -27.52
C ILE A 307 12.44 -1.91 -28.15
N ARG A 308 13.46 -2.25 -28.95
CA ARG A 308 13.58 -3.56 -29.61
C ARG A 308 14.61 -4.43 -28.90
N PRO A 309 14.57 -5.76 -29.06
CA PRO A 309 15.62 -6.66 -28.58
C PRO A 309 17.02 -6.11 -28.84
N GLY A 310 17.87 -6.08 -27.79
CA GLY A 310 19.24 -5.56 -27.86
C GLY A 310 19.37 -4.03 -27.72
N ALA A 311 18.27 -3.28 -27.63
CA ALA A 311 18.32 -1.85 -27.36
C ALA A 311 19.01 -1.56 -26.03
N VAL A 312 19.82 -0.50 -26.01
CA VAL A 312 20.49 0.00 -24.81
C VAL A 312 19.62 1.12 -24.22
N PHE A 313 19.36 1.07 -22.91
CA PHE A 313 18.67 2.13 -22.20
C PHE A 313 19.47 2.56 -20.96
N ALA A 314 18.99 3.57 -20.22
CA ALA A 314 19.68 4.06 -19.03
C ALA A 314 19.78 2.96 -17.95
N ALA A 315 20.81 3.02 -17.11
CA ALA A 315 20.87 2.16 -15.94
C ALA A 315 19.86 2.65 -14.90
N GLN A 316 18.85 1.82 -14.61
CA GLN A 316 17.76 2.15 -13.69
C GLN A 316 17.57 0.99 -12.71
N ALA A 317 17.06 1.27 -11.51
CA ALA A 317 16.72 0.24 -10.55
C ALA A 317 15.32 -0.30 -10.84
N PHE A 318 15.24 -1.53 -11.36
CA PHE A 318 13.97 -2.22 -11.52
C PHE A 318 13.56 -2.88 -10.21
N LEU A 319 12.27 -2.83 -9.90
CA LEU A 319 11.71 -3.62 -8.81
C LEU A 319 11.52 -5.06 -9.27
N ILE A 320 12.18 -6.00 -8.59
CA ILE A 320 12.25 -7.42 -8.93
C ILE A 320 11.46 -8.22 -7.90
N ASP A 321 10.66 -9.17 -8.38
CA ASP A 321 9.98 -10.11 -7.49
C ASP A 321 10.98 -11.11 -6.89
N ALA A 322 11.07 -11.11 -5.56
CA ALA A 322 11.90 -12.05 -4.78
C ALA A 322 11.05 -12.97 -3.90
N SER A 323 9.73 -13.04 -4.12
CA SER A 323 8.78 -13.80 -3.31
C SER A 323 9.09 -15.30 -3.22
N SER A 324 9.76 -15.87 -4.24
CA SER A 324 10.19 -17.27 -4.24
C SER A 324 11.14 -17.62 -3.07
N GLU A 325 11.89 -16.65 -2.55
CA GLU A 325 12.75 -16.84 -1.36
C GLU A 325 11.92 -17.15 -0.11
N LEU A 326 10.72 -16.59 0.00
CA LEU A 326 9.82 -16.85 1.12
C LEU A 326 9.37 -18.31 1.15
N ARG A 327 9.22 -18.96 -0.01
CA ARG A 327 8.88 -20.40 -0.09
C ARG A 327 10.02 -21.29 0.41
N ARG A 328 11.27 -20.81 0.32
CA ARG A 328 12.48 -21.54 0.72
C ARG A 328 12.92 -21.23 2.14
N ARG A 329 12.07 -20.59 2.95
CA ARG A 329 12.36 -20.25 4.35
C ARG A 329 12.61 -21.51 5.19
N ALA A 330 13.45 -21.38 6.21
CA ALA A 330 13.76 -22.49 7.11
C ALA A 330 12.53 -22.93 7.92
N PRO A 331 12.46 -24.22 8.34
CA PRO A 331 11.40 -24.69 9.23
C PRO A 331 11.28 -23.82 10.49
N GLY A 332 10.05 -23.50 10.88
CA GLY A 332 9.77 -22.69 12.07
C GLY A 332 9.82 -21.17 11.85
N MET A 333 10.36 -20.69 10.72
CA MET A 333 10.27 -19.28 10.31
C MET A 333 8.95 -19.00 9.59
N ASP A 334 8.30 -17.91 9.96
CA ASP A 334 7.14 -17.40 9.22
C ASP A 334 7.57 -16.52 8.02
N ALA A 335 6.62 -16.05 7.21
CA ALA A 335 6.93 -15.26 6.02
C ALA A 335 7.56 -13.90 6.35
N LEU A 336 7.16 -13.27 7.46
CA LEU A 336 7.72 -11.99 7.90
C LEU A 336 9.14 -12.17 8.44
N ASP A 337 9.42 -13.23 9.19
CA ASP A 337 10.77 -13.56 9.67
C ASP A 337 11.74 -13.74 8.51
N ALA A 338 11.31 -14.49 7.47
CA ALA A 338 12.12 -14.69 6.28
C ALA A 338 12.40 -13.36 5.55
N ALA A 339 11.39 -12.49 5.45
CA ALA A 339 11.54 -11.17 4.84
C ALA A 339 12.47 -10.24 5.63
N LEU A 340 12.37 -10.23 6.97
CA LEU A 340 13.24 -9.44 7.84
C LEU A 340 14.69 -9.94 7.82
N ALA A 341 14.87 -11.27 7.78
CA ALA A 341 16.18 -11.87 7.60
C ALA A 341 16.82 -11.43 6.27
N ALA A 342 16.06 -11.44 5.17
CA ALA A 342 16.55 -10.94 3.87
C ALA A 342 16.84 -9.43 3.92
N TYR A 343 15.95 -8.63 4.52
CA TYR A 343 16.12 -7.19 4.67
C TYR A 343 17.42 -6.81 5.40
N GLY A 344 17.77 -7.56 6.44
CA GLY A 344 18.96 -7.33 7.27
C GLY A 344 20.28 -7.81 6.65
N ARG A 345 20.27 -8.67 5.63
CA ARG A 345 21.51 -9.18 4.98
C ARG A 345 22.30 -8.11 4.24
N ASP A 346 21.60 -7.15 3.62
CA ASP A 346 22.19 -6.18 2.69
C ASP A 346 22.39 -4.80 3.32
N GLY A 347 22.74 -4.75 4.61
CA GLY A 347 23.10 -3.49 5.23
C GLY A 347 23.89 -3.63 6.52
N SER A 348 24.55 -2.55 6.88
CA SER A 348 25.29 -2.42 8.13
C SER A 348 25.09 -1.03 8.71
N TRP A 349 25.17 -0.93 10.03
CA TRP A 349 25.29 0.37 10.70
C TRP A 349 26.74 0.87 10.52
N THR A 350 26.90 2.06 9.94
CA THR A 350 28.18 2.79 9.83
C THR A 350 27.94 4.20 10.34
N ASP A 351 28.67 4.62 11.38
CA ASP A 351 28.56 5.96 11.99
C ASP A 351 27.13 6.38 12.38
N GLY A 352 26.35 5.44 12.91
CA GLY A 352 24.95 5.69 13.31
C GLY A 352 23.99 5.87 12.13
N GLN A 353 24.46 5.70 10.90
CA GLN A 353 23.65 5.64 9.69
C GLN A 353 23.60 4.21 9.18
N TRP A 354 22.43 3.81 8.69
CA TRP A 354 22.29 2.51 8.07
C TRP A 354 22.72 2.60 6.61
N PHE A 355 23.81 1.94 6.26
CA PHE A 355 24.41 1.92 4.94
C PHE A 355 24.11 0.61 4.23
N GLN A 356 23.73 0.68 2.96
CA GLN A 356 23.34 -0.49 2.15
C GLN A 356 23.94 -0.39 0.75
N PRO A 357 25.06 -1.09 0.49
CA PRO A 357 25.80 -0.95 -0.77
C PRO A 357 25.22 -1.73 -1.97
N ARG A 358 24.09 -2.46 -1.83
CA ARG A 358 23.61 -3.46 -2.83
C ARG A 358 22.11 -3.38 -3.15
N ASN A 359 21.73 -4.17 -4.17
CA ASN A 359 20.38 -4.66 -4.54
C ASN A 359 19.56 -5.09 -3.32
N GLY A 360 18.96 -4.11 -2.65
CA GLY A 360 18.43 -4.28 -1.31
C GLY A 360 17.02 -4.86 -1.27
N TYR A 361 16.82 -5.90 -0.46
CA TYR A 361 15.50 -6.47 -0.21
C TYR A 361 14.58 -5.52 0.56
N THR A 362 13.29 -5.54 0.26
CA THR A 362 12.23 -4.94 1.08
C THR A 362 10.93 -5.70 0.80
N ILE A 363 9.82 -5.26 1.40
CA ILE A 363 8.50 -5.77 1.04
C ILE A 363 7.74 -4.72 0.25
N ASN A 364 6.83 -5.13 -0.62
CA ASN A 364 5.94 -4.22 -1.34
C ASN A 364 4.53 -4.81 -1.42
N ALA A 365 3.51 -3.95 -1.45
CA ALA A 365 2.12 -4.37 -1.62
C ALA A 365 1.89 -4.83 -3.07
N THR A 366 1.81 -6.14 -3.27
CA THR A 366 1.73 -6.78 -4.58
C THR A 366 0.36 -7.39 -4.85
N GLY A 367 -0.58 -7.33 -3.91
CA GLY A 367 -1.94 -7.78 -4.18
C GLY A 367 -2.90 -7.61 -3.02
N TYR A 368 -3.99 -8.37 -3.09
CA TYR A 368 -5.05 -8.39 -2.12
C TYR A 368 -5.46 -9.85 -1.85
N ALA A 369 -5.49 -10.23 -0.58
CA ALA A 369 -5.90 -11.55 -0.11
C ALA A 369 -7.31 -11.47 0.48
N TRP A 370 -8.20 -12.34 0.03
CA TRP A 370 -9.61 -12.29 0.41
C TRP A 370 -9.84 -12.72 1.86
N LEU A 371 -10.70 -11.97 2.56
CA LEU A 371 -11.22 -12.29 3.88
C LEU A 371 -12.59 -12.99 3.81
N GLU A 372 -13.18 -13.02 2.61
CA GLU A 372 -14.44 -13.67 2.24
C GLU A 372 -14.47 -13.97 0.75
N GLU A 373 -15.32 -14.90 0.33
CA GLU A 373 -15.62 -15.07 -1.09
C GLU A 373 -16.33 -13.82 -1.66
N PRO A 374 -16.05 -13.42 -2.91
CA PRO A 374 -16.76 -12.31 -3.54
C PRO A 374 -18.27 -12.54 -3.59
N GLN A 375 -19.04 -11.60 -3.05
CA GLN A 375 -20.50 -11.72 -2.97
C GLN A 375 -21.19 -10.37 -3.23
N PRO A 376 -22.47 -10.37 -3.66
CA PRO A 376 -23.24 -9.14 -3.81
C PRO A 376 -23.33 -8.37 -2.49
N ARG A 377 -22.99 -7.07 -2.53
CA ARG A 377 -23.07 -6.19 -1.36
C ARG A 377 -23.58 -4.80 -1.78
N LYS A 378 -24.28 -4.11 -0.89
CA LYS A 378 -24.73 -2.73 -1.13
C LYS A 378 -23.56 -1.75 -1.07
N ASN A 379 -23.70 -0.61 -1.74
CA ASN A 379 -22.73 0.49 -1.76
C ASN A 379 -21.36 0.11 -2.33
N VAL A 380 -21.35 -0.84 -3.27
CA VAL A 380 -20.15 -1.34 -3.92
C VAL A 380 -19.85 -0.56 -5.18
N ARG A 381 -18.55 -0.27 -5.41
CA ARG A 381 -18.07 0.35 -6.64
C ARG A 381 -18.47 -0.47 -7.87
N GLY A 382 -19.27 0.14 -8.75
CA GLY A 382 -19.64 -0.44 -10.03
C GLY A 382 -20.64 -1.61 -9.96
N ASN A 383 -21.25 -1.86 -8.79
CA ASN A 383 -22.20 -2.97 -8.57
C ASN A 383 -21.63 -4.39 -8.84
N TYR A 384 -20.31 -4.54 -8.89
CA TYR A 384 -19.64 -5.84 -8.99
C TYR A 384 -19.73 -6.63 -7.66
N PRO A 385 -19.53 -7.96 -7.66
CA PRO A 385 -19.32 -8.71 -6.43
C PRO A 385 -18.20 -8.09 -5.58
N HIS A 386 -18.38 -8.09 -4.25
CA HIS A 386 -17.45 -7.47 -3.31
C HIS A 386 -16.80 -8.49 -2.38
N ALA A 387 -15.52 -8.30 -2.10
CA ALA A 387 -14.81 -8.98 -1.02
C ALA A 387 -14.02 -7.98 -0.14
N TRP A 388 -14.17 -8.08 1.17
CA TRP A 388 -13.19 -7.52 2.10
C TRP A 388 -11.83 -8.21 1.91
N SER A 389 -10.74 -7.44 1.96
CA SER A 389 -9.40 -7.99 1.72
C SER A 389 -8.36 -7.43 2.68
N GLU A 390 -7.30 -8.19 2.88
CA GLU A 390 -6.03 -7.69 3.40
C GLU A 390 -5.09 -7.38 2.23
N SER A 391 -4.24 -6.36 2.34
CA SER A 391 -3.13 -6.21 1.39
C SER A 391 -2.16 -7.40 1.51
N ALA A 392 -1.82 -8.01 0.39
CA ALA A 392 -0.79 -9.05 0.32
C ALA A 392 0.55 -8.40 -0.06
N PHE A 393 1.61 -8.75 0.67
CA PHE A 393 2.95 -8.22 0.42
C PHE A 393 3.86 -9.32 -0.12
N SER A 394 4.72 -8.97 -1.08
CA SER A 394 5.81 -9.83 -1.54
C SER A 394 7.15 -9.31 -1.01
N LEU A 395 8.11 -10.22 -0.85
CA LEU A 395 9.52 -9.83 -0.82
C LEU A 395 9.91 -9.35 -2.22
N VAL A 396 10.58 -8.20 -2.28
CA VAL A 396 11.08 -7.61 -3.52
C VAL A 396 12.53 -7.18 -3.33
N THR A 397 13.27 -7.11 -4.43
CA THR A 397 14.62 -6.55 -4.47
C THR A 397 14.75 -5.57 -5.63
N GLN A 398 15.92 -4.97 -5.77
CA GLN A 398 16.24 -4.04 -6.85
C GLN A 398 17.33 -4.63 -7.73
N GLY A 399 17.33 -4.32 -9.02
CA GLY A 399 18.39 -4.76 -9.92
C GLY A 399 18.19 -4.28 -11.34
N GLY A 400 18.99 -4.81 -12.25
CA GLY A 400 18.78 -4.61 -13.69
C GLY A 400 17.53 -5.34 -14.20
N LEU A 401 17.17 -5.05 -15.46
CA LEU A 401 16.03 -5.67 -16.13
C LEU A 401 16.29 -7.16 -16.40
N THR A 402 15.81 -8.02 -15.49
CA THR A 402 15.86 -9.48 -15.60
C THR A 402 14.47 -10.06 -15.87
N SER A 403 14.34 -11.38 -16.09
CA SER A 403 13.03 -12.03 -16.23
C SER A 403 12.15 -11.83 -14.99
N ALA A 404 12.73 -11.79 -13.79
CA ALA A 404 12.03 -11.57 -12.54
C ALA A 404 11.60 -10.11 -12.29
N ALA A 405 12.04 -9.17 -13.14
CA ALA A 405 11.59 -7.77 -13.11
C ALA A 405 10.25 -7.56 -13.82
N TRP A 406 9.79 -8.55 -14.60
CA TRP A 406 8.51 -8.51 -15.31
C TRP A 406 7.41 -9.02 -14.41
N TRP A 407 6.45 -8.15 -14.11
CA TRP A 407 5.30 -8.42 -13.28
C TRP A 407 4.09 -8.78 -14.14
N ARG A 408 3.39 -9.83 -13.73
CA ARG A 408 2.14 -10.29 -14.35
C ARG A 408 1.06 -10.45 -13.29
N ARG A 409 -0.18 -10.13 -13.66
CA ARG A 409 -1.35 -10.39 -12.82
C ARG A 409 -1.63 -11.89 -12.74
N HIS A 410 -1.87 -12.37 -11.53
CA HIS A 410 -2.44 -13.67 -11.20
C HIS A 410 -3.74 -13.44 -10.42
N ALA A 411 -4.88 -13.73 -11.05
CA ALA A 411 -6.19 -13.73 -10.40
C ALA A 411 -6.56 -15.16 -9.99
N GLY A 412 -7.05 -15.33 -8.78
CA GLY A 412 -7.53 -16.61 -8.26
C GLY A 412 -8.79 -16.45 -7.41
N PRO A 413 -9.41 -17.56 -6.97
CA PRO A 413 -10.65 -17.51 -6.19
C PRO A 413 -10.49 -16.86 -4.82
N HIS A 414 -9.26 -16.74 -4.31
CA HIS A 414 -8.96 -16.26 -2.96
C HIS A 414 -8.14 -14.97 -2.91
N GLY A 415 -7.90 -14.35 -4.06
CA GLY A 415 -7.12 -13.13 -4.12
C GLY A 415 -6.68 -12.77 -5.53
N ILE A 416 -6.02 -11.62 -5.61
CA ILE A 416 -5.30 -11.17 -6.80
C ILE A 416 -3.92 -10.70 -6.38
N ARG A 417 -2.89 -11.11 -7.12
CA ARG A 417 -1.52 -10.65 -6.91
C ARG A 417 -0.80 -10.43 -8.22
N TRP A 418 0.21 -9.59 -8.18
CA TRP A 418 1.21 -9.46 -9.22
C TRP A 418 2.47 -10.18 -8.78
N ARG A 419 3.01 -11.02 -9.66
CA ARG A 419 4.23 -11.82 -9.43
C ARG A 419 5.16 -11.72 -10.62
N GLY A 420 6.42 -12.10 -10.42
CA GLY A 420 7.38 -12.27 -11.50
C GLY A 420 6.85 -13.25 -12.55
N ALA A 421 6.97 -12.90 -13.84
CA ALA A 421 6.46 -13.67 -14.98
C ALA A 421 7.31 -14.91 -15.33
N ALA A 422 8.37 -15.19 -14.56
CA ALA A 422 9.39 -16.20 -14.83
C ALA A 422 9.08 -17.57 -14.22
#